data_AF-A0AAD4R8X9-F1
#
_entry.id   AF-A0AAD4R8X9-F1
#
_cell.length_a   1.000
_cell.length_b   1.000
_cell.length_c   1.000
_cell.angle_alpha   90.00
_cell.angle_beta   90.00
_cell.angle_gamma   90.00
#
_symmetry.space_group_name_H-M   'P 1'
#
loop_
_entity.id
_entity.type
_entity.pdbx_description
1 polymer ?
#
loop_
_entity_poly.entity_id
_entity_poly.type
_entity_poly.pdbx_seq_one_letter_code
_entity_poly.pdbx_strand_id
1 'polypeptide(L)'
;MYSLRFIIFLCCYISNIRADAANNETFGINDTEEIISAIAKNDEKQTESNGESINTNNITSAVSIGNDLSNKTEELHPVEVSAQLDETEAKVLKGSLNRGCVTDTIFVVDSTGSVRNIFDEHRNFVERVVELLNVSSEGDHVALLIYSGKLRHRVVHSFNSVQNKERILQKVRNLPYMGGVTSTGVALDHAFLELKNGRRAATAGANVVIVTDGFSYDPVDVEIRMLRGLPAQTLVVSLPKIRSESELLTLAGAEANIYRDPEGVSELAERLQNSCHQNNIKKPDGGSKIDQLVKDSALPSNQDDVGLNTVQIRDKANENNRVSSNANQDENATDNGMGVAGAATGQKEKCDVNIVFVFDASGSLKDRFQRQLKMATGLMDVLPQSPAQSHVGVVKFSGKGKSRIILPMNNPLDNEEIKNVILNLQFFGGTTYANEGLEKASAQLTLASDSNKSIKMALVFTDGFSQEDISLGSQSLQDEGAYVFSVAINDQFPVNKEQLRIIASENASRVFMDKNYDDLTRTVGELAKC
;
A
#
# COMPACT_ATOMS: atom_id res chain seq x y z
N MET A 1 -8.55 -8.59 39.67
CA MET A 1 -8.53 -7.95 38.34
C MET A 1 -7.08 -7.62 38.02
N TYR A 2 -6.48 -8.34 37.07
CA TYR A 2 -5.10 -8.08 36.67
C TYR A 2 -5.03 -6.81 35.82
N SER A 3 -4.03 -5.96 36.05
CA SER A 3 -3.80 -4.75 35.26
C SER A 3 -3.45 -5.13 33.82
N LEU A 4 -4.03 -4.41 32.85
CA LEU A 4 -3.80 -4.57 31.42
C LEU A 4 -2.30 -4.57 31.05
N ARG A 5 -1.47 -3.88 31.86
CA ARG A 5 0.00 -3.86 31.71
C ARG A 5 0.67 -5.23 31.96
N PHE A 6 0.14 -6.07 32.84
CA PHE A 6 0.72 -7.38 33.17
C PHE A 6 0.45 -8.41 32.06
N ILE A 7 -0.73 -8.33 31.42
CA ILE A 7 -1.10 -9.19 30.29
C ILE A 7 -0.27 -8.83 29.05
N ILE A 8 -0.04 -7.54 28.80
CA ILE A 8 0.80 -7.07 27.68
C ILE A 8 2.26 -7.50 27.87
N PHE A 9 2.79 -7.46 29.09
CA PHE A 9 4.15 -7.90 29.38
C PHE A 9 4.32 -9.41 29.19
N LEU A 10 3.34 -10.21 29.60
CA LEU A 10 3.35 -11.67 29.42
C LEU A 10 3.22 -12.05 27.93
N CYS A 11 2.39 -11.35 27.16
CA CYS A 11 2.28 -11.54 25.71
C CYS A 11 3.57 -11.16 24.96
N CYS A 12 4.27 -10.09 25.36
CA CYS A 12 5.54 -9.72 24.77
C CYS A 12 6.66 -10.71 25.11
N TYR A 13 6.68 -11.22 26.34
CA TYR A 13 7.68 -12.20 26.78
C TYR A 13 7.52 -13.56 26.08
N ILE A 14 6.28 -14.05 25.93
CA ILE A 14 5.97 -15.28 25.19
C ILE A 14 6.27 -15.12 23.68
N SER A 15 6.08 -13.91 23.13
CA SER A 15 6.38 -13.63 21.72
C SER A 15 7.89 -13.59 21.44
N ASN A 16 8.72 -13.11 22.39
CA ASN A 16 10.17 -13.12 22.25
C ASN A 16 10.77 -14.53 22.36
N ILE A 17 10.22 -15.41 23.21
CA ILE A 17 10.66 -16.82 23.27
C ILE A 17 10.37 -17.56 21.95
N ARG A 18 9.32 -17.17 21.22
CA ARG A 18 8.98 -17.72 19.90
C ARG A 18 9.86 -17.18 18.76
N ALA A 19 10.48 -16.01 18.94
CA ALA A 19 11.34 -15.41 17.93
C ALA A 19 12.75 -16.03 17.91
N ASP A 20 13.26 -16.47 19.06
CA ASP A 20 14.59 -17.12 19.15
C ASP A 20 14.58 -18.60 18.73
N ALA A 21 13.42 -19.25 18.69
CA ALA A 21 13.27 -20.63 18.20
C ALA A 21 13.34 -20.76 16.66
N ALA A 22 13.41 -19.66 15.91
CA ALA A 22 13.49 -19.66 14.44
C ALA A 22 14.93 -19.75 13.89
N ASN A 23 15.95 -19.67 14.76
CA ASN A 23 17.35 -19.92 14.40
C ASN A 23 17.76 -21.26 15.00
N ASN A 24 18.03 -22.23 14.14
CA ASN A 24 18.25 -23.63 14.45
C ASN A 24 19.52 -23.87 15.29
N GLU A 25 19.44 -23.68 16.60
CA GLU A 25 20.29 -24.33 17.60
C GLU A 25 19.37 -24.87 18.72
N THR A 26 19.36 -26.19 18.89
CA THR A 26 18.66 -26.87 19.98
C THR A 26 19.29 -26.47 21.32
N PHE A 27 18.73 -25.49 22.02
CA PHE A 27 18.90 -25.37 23.47
C PHE A 27 17.74 -26.10 24.15
N GLY A 28 18.01 -27.33 24.59
CA GLY A 28 17.12 -28.05 25.48
C GLY A 28 17.17 -27.42 26.88
N ILE A 29 16.13 -26.68 27.24
CA ILE A 29 15.91 -26.25 28.63
C ILE A 29 14.74 -27.09 29.13
N ASN A 30 15.04 -28.19 29.81
CA ASN A 30 14.07 -29.18 30.27
C ASN A 30 13.92 -29.26 31.80
N ASP A 31 14.32 -28.22 32.55
CA ASP A 31 14.16 -28.21 34.00
C ASP A 31 13.46 -26.92 34.47
N THR A 32 12.20 -27.09 34.89
CA THR A 32 11.36 -26.05 35.52
C THR A 32 11.99 -25.40 36.75
N GLU A 33 12.92 -26.08 37.42
CA GLU A 33 13.71 -25.56 38.54
C GLU A 33 14.68 -24.43 38.12
N GLU A 34 15.22 -24.50 36.89
CA GLU A 34 16.21 -23.55 36.39
C GLU A 34 15.57 -22.21 35.97
N ILE A 35 14.34 -22.27 35.46
CA ILE A 35 13.51 -21.09 35.13
C ILE A 35 13.08 -20.35 36.40
N ILE A 36 12.71 -21.09 37.46
CA ILE A 36 12.35 -20.53 38.77
C ILE A 36 13.58 -19.87 39.42
N SER A 37 14.77 -20.47 39.29
CA SER A 37 16.03 -19.87 39.76
C SER A 37 16.41 -18.59 39.00
N ALA A 38 16.18 -18.53 37.70
CA ALA A 38 16.47 -17.35 36.87
C ALA A 38 15.52 -16.18 37.17
N ILE A 39 14.25 -16.46 37.48
CA ILE A 39 13.26 -15.44 37.89
C ILE A 39 13.61 -14.90 39.29
N ALA A 40 14.00 -15.77 40.23
CA ALA A 40 14.39 -15.35 41.58
C ALA A 40 15.69 -14.51 41.59
N LYS A 41 16.66 -14.81 40.72
CA LYS A 41 17.93 -14.04 40.60
C LYS A 41 17.76 -12.66 39.94
N ASN A 42 16.72 -12.46 39.13
CA ASN A 42 16.44 -11.16 38.53
C ASN A 42 15.76 -10.18 39.52
N ASP A 43 15.08 -10.71 40.54
CA ASP A 43 14.36 -9.89 41.54
C ASP A 43 15.29 -9.32 42.64
N GLU A 44 16.43 -9.97 42.92
CA GLU A 44 17.48 -9.39 43.77
C GLU A 44 18.17 -8.17 43.14
N LYS A 45 18.02 -7.96 41.82
CA LYS A 45 18.57 -6.78 41.11
C LYS A 45 17.56 -5.64 40.90
N GLN A 46 16.27 -5.86 41.14
CA GLN A 46 15.22 -4.84 40.94
C GLN A 46 14.56 -4.35 42.24
N THR A 47 14.90 -4.92 43.39
CA THR A 47 14.41 -4.52 44.71
C THR A 47 15.14 -3.32 45.32
N GLU A 48 15.51 -2.32 44.52
CA GLU A 48 15.94 -1.01 45.04
C GLU A 48 15.08 0.18 44.58
N SER A 49 13.99 0.00 43.81
CA SER A 49 13.24 1.18 43.37
C SER A 49 11.71 1.20 43.44
N ASN A 50 10.97 0.15 43.81
CA ASN A 50 9.52 0.27 44.08
C ASN A 50 9.02 -0.89 44.94
N GLY A 51 8.60 -0.61 46.18
CA GLY A 51 8.20 -1.60 47.17
C GLY A 51 6.82 -2.23 46.94
N GLU A 52 6.72 -3.19 46.02
CA GLU A 52 5.61 -4.15 45.95
C GLU A 52 6.15 -5.58 45.86
N SER A 53 5.82 -6.41 46.86
CA SER A 53 6.17 -7.83 46.91
C SER A 53 5.14 -8.64 46.12
N ILE A 54 5.59 -9.36 45.09
CA ILE A 54 4.75 -10.26 44.31
C ILE A 54 4.62 -11.60 45.04
N ASN A 55 3.38 -12.04 45.31
CA ASN A 55 3.07 -13.29 46.00
C ASN A 55 3.36 -14.51 45.10
N THR A 56 4.44 -15.22 45.40
CA THR A 56 4.97 -16.38 44.65
C THR A 56 4.03 -17.59 44.63
N ASN A 57 3.07 -17.68 45.53
CA ASN A 57 2.09 -18.78 45.56
C ASN A 57 1.11 -18.75 44.37
N ASN A 58 0.88 -17.57 43.77
CA ASN A 58 -0.02 -17.43 42.62
C ASN A 58 0.63 -17.88 41.30
N ILE A 59 1.96 -17.92 41.24
CA ILE A 59 2.72 -18.34 40.05
C ILE A 59 2.73 -19.87 39.96
N THR A 60 2.89 -20.56 41.08
CA THR A 60 2.84 -22.04 41.16
C THR A 60 1.48 -22.58 40.71
N SER A 61 0.38 -21.90 41.07
CA SER A 61 -0.97 -22.29 40.63
C SER A 61 -1.21 -22.04 39.14
N ALA A 62 -0.68 -20.96 38.56
CA ALA A 62 -0.81 -20.66 37.14
C ALA A 62 -0.01 -21.64 36.25
N VAL A 63 1.17 -22.07 36.72
CA VAL A 63 2.01 -23.08 36.03
C VAL A 63 1.37 -24.48 36.11
N SER A 64 0.77 -24.84 37.25
CA SER A 64 0.04 -26.11 37.39
C SER A 64 -1.18 -26.19 36.47
N ILE A 65 -1.91 -25.08 36.29
CA ILE A 65 -3.04 -24.99 35.35
C ILE A 65 -2.55 -25.08 33.90
N GLY A 66 -1.41 -24.46 33.57
CA GLY A 66 -0.77 -24.55 32.26
C GLY A 66 -0.32 -25.97 31.90
N ASN A 67 0.24 -26.72 32.86
CA ASN A 67 0.66 -28.11 32.65
C ASN A 67 -0.54 -29.08 32.54
N ASP A 68 -1.62 -28.86 33.28
CA ASP A 68 -2.87 -29.63 33.12
C ASP A 68 -3.56 -29.37 31.77
N LEU A 69 -3.39 -28.18 31.20
CA LEU A 69 -3.85 -27.84 29.85
C LEU A 69 -2.92 -28.45 28.77
N SER A 70 -1.61 -28.48 29.00
CA SER A 70 -0.63 -29.09 28.10
C SER A 70 -0.79 -30.61 28.01
N ASN A 71 -1.01 -31.28 29.14
CA ASN A 71 -1.15 -32.75 29.20
C ASN A 71 -2.49 -33.29 28.67
N LYS A 72 -3.47 -32.41 28.39
CA LYS A 72 -4.72 -32.79 27.69
C LYS A 72 -4.65 -32.69 26.17
N THR A 73 -3.54 -32.22 25.62
CA THR A 73 -3.37 -31.98 24.17
C THR A 73 -2.63 -33.08 23.41
N GLU A 74 -2.19 -34.16 24.08
CA GLU A 74 -1.30 -35.18 23.49
C GLU A 74 -1.97 -36.48 23.01
N GLU A 75 -3.31 -36.58 22.97
CA GLU A 75 -4.01 -37.73 22.38
C GLU A 75 -4.99 -37.34 21.26
N LEU A 76 -4.58 -36.42 20.38
CA LEU A 76 -5.23 -36.21 19.09
C LEU A 76 -4.20 -36.41 17.98
N HIS A 77 -4.26 -37.59 17.36
CA HIS A 77 -3.64 -37.86 16.06
C HIS A 77 -3.96 -36.72 15.08
N PRO A 78 -3.05 -36.39 14.14
CA PRO A 78 -3.29 -35.34 13.17
C PRO A 78 -4.49 -35.74 12.30
N VAL A 79 -5.64 -35.13 12.57
CA VAL A 79 -6.75 -35.11 11.63
C VAL A 79 -6.34 -34.11 10.56
N GLU A 80 -6.02 -34.59 9.36
CA GLU A 80 -6.08 -33.77 8.16
C GLU A 80 -7.51 -33.23 8.07
N VAL A 81 -7.74 -32.01 8.56
CA VAL A 81 -9.00 -31.31 8.33
C VAL A 81 -8.91 -30.73 6.92
N SER A 82 -9.15 -31.59 5.93
CA SER A 82 -9.76 -31.12 4.70
C SER A 82 -11.08 -30.47 5.13
N ALA A 83 -11.26 -29.18 4.86
CA ALA A 83 -12.55 -28.52 5.01
C ALA A 83 -13.53 -29.11 4.00
N GLN A 84 -14.03 -30.32 4.29
CA GLN A 84 -15.22 -30.86 3.67
C GLN A 84 -16.38 -30.08 4.27
N LEU A 85 -17.02 -29.26 3.44
CA LEU A 85 -18.39 -28.81 3.69
C LEU A 85 -19.19 -30.04 4.12
N ASP A 86 -19.85 -29.97 5.27
CA ASP A 86 -20.77 -31.02 5.70
C ASP A 86 -21.75 -31.29 4.55
N GLU A 87 -21.81 -32.54 4.07
CA GLU A 87 -22.72 -32.94 3.00
C GLU A 87 -24.16 -32.50 3.28
N THR A 88 -24.50 -32.35 4.56
CA THR A 88 -25.78 -31.89 5.06
C THR A 88 -26.01 -30.40 4.77
N GLU A 89 -25.05 -29.52 5.05
CA GLU A 89 -25.11 -28.09 4.70
C GLU A 89 -25.11 -27.89 3.17
N ALA A 90 -24.27 -28.63 2.44
CA ALA A 90 -24.24 -28.58 0.99
C ALA A 90 -25.55 -29.07 0.35
N LYS A 91 -26.24 -30.05 0.95
CA LYS A 91 -27.58 -30.52 0.52
C LYS A 91 -28.69 -29.52 0.85
N VAL A 92 -28.63 -28.86 2.01
CA VAL A 92 -29.60 -27.84 2.42
C VAL A 92 -29.48 -26.59 1.53
N LEU A 93 -28.26 -26.14 1.25
CA LEU A 93 -28.00 -25.08 0.26
C LEU A 93 -28.55 -25.50 -1.12
N LYS A 94 -28.19 -26.67 -1.64
CA LYS A 94 -28.72 -27.19 -2.93
C LYS A 94 -30.25 -27.29 -3.00
N GLY A 95 -30.94 -27.42 -1.87
CA GLY A 95 -32.40 -27.57 -1.79
C GLY A 95 -33.20 -26.26 -1.72
N SER A 96 -32.60 -25.18 -1.21
CA SER A 96 -33.25 -23.86 -1.02
C SER A 96 -33.06 -22.90 -2.21
N LEU A 97 -32.32 -23.32 -3.24
CA LEU A 97 -31.89 -22.46 -4.35
C LEU A 97 -32.89 -22.48 -5.51
N ASN A 98 -33.25 -21.27 -5.97
CA ASN A 98 -34.34 -21.03 -6.91
C ASN A 98 -33.95 -21.46 -8.34
N ARG A 99 -34.57 -22.52 -8.87
CA ARG A 99 -34.23 -23.17 -10.16
C ARG A 99 -34.49 -22.33 -11.43
N GLY A 100 -34.68 -21.02 -11.30
CA GLY A 100 -34.90 -20.09 -12.43
C GLY A 100 -33.83 -19.00 -12.58
N CYS A 101 -32.87 -18.91 -11.67
CA CYS A 101 -31.78 -17.94 -11.72
C CYS A 101 -30.52 -18.61 -12.26
N VAL A 102 -30.08 -18.20 -13.45
CA VAL A 102 -28.81 -18.67 -14.05
C VAL A 102 -27.84 -17.51 -14.14
N THR A 103 -26.56 -17.81 -13.99
CA THR A 103 -25.52 -16.78 -13.90
C THR A 103 -24.30 -17.09 -14.74
N ASP A 104 -23.66 -16.03 -15.22
CA ASP A 104 -22.38 -16.09 -15.91
C ASP A 104 -21.32 -15.49 -14.97
N THR A 105 -20.50 -16.35 -14.37
CA THR A 105 -19.50 -15.96 -13.37
C THR A 105 -18.08 -16.16 -13.91
N ILE A 106 -17.28 -15.09 -13.93
CA ILE A 106 -15.84 -15.19 -14.20
C ILE A 106 -15.05 -15.12 -12.91
N PHE A 107 -14.20 -16.11 -12.68
CA PHE A 107 -13.20 -16.09 -11.62
C PHE A 107 -11.88 -15.55 -12.16
N VAL A 108 -11.40 -14.44 -11.59
CA VAL A 108 -10.13 -13.79 -11.88
C VAL A 108 -9.16 -14.17 -10.76
N VAL A 109 -8.32 -15.18 -10.99
CA VAL A 109 -7.50 -15.83 -9.98
C VAL A 109 -6.07 -15.33 -10.01
N ASP A 110 -5.65 -14.72 -8.91
CA ASP A 110 -4.29 -14.27 -8.67
C ASP A 110 -3.34 -15.47 -8.49
N SER A 111 -2.25 -15.47 -9.26
CA SER A 111 -1.16 -16.45 -9.24
C SER A 111 0.21 -15.77 -9.19
N THR A 112 0.25 -14.56 -8.63
CA THR A 112 1.43 -13.71 -8.55
C THR A 112 2.39 -14.16 -7.45
N GLY A 113 3.57 -13.52 -7.37
CA GLY A 113 4.58 -13.86 -6.37
C GLY A 113 4.12 -13.68 -4.93
N SER A 114 3.19 -12.74 -4.67
CA SER A 114 2.74 -12.42 -3.31
C SER A 114 1.89 -13.52 -2.69
N VAL A 115 1.13 -14.23 -3.53
CA VAL A 115 0.22 -15.31 -3.13
C VAL A 115 0.86 -16.70 -3.13
N ARG A 116 2.18 -16.82 -3.35
CA ARG A 116 2.88 -18.11 -3.51
C ARG A 116 2.52 -19.16 -2.45
N ASN A 117 2.49 -18.74 -1.19
CA ASN A 117 2.28 -19.63 -0.05
C ASN A 117 0.79 -19.84 0.27
N ILE A 118 -0.11 -19.14 -0.42
CA ILE A 118 -1.56 -19.21 -0.23
C ILE A 118 -2.31 -19.56 -1.54
N PHE A 119 -1.60 -19.90 -2.60
CA PHE A 119 -2.19 -20.10 -3.92
C PHE A 119 -3.07 -21.36 -3.97
N ASP A 120 -2.73 -22.37 -3.18
CA ASP A 120 -3.54 -23.59 -3.07
C ASP A 120 -4.89 -23.27 -2.41
N GLU A 121 -4.91 -22.36 -1.45
CA GLU A 121 -6.11 -21.83 -0.81
C GLU A 121 -6.96 -21.04 -1.83
N HIS A 122 -6.33 -20.21 -2.68
CA HIS A 122 -7.02 -19.50 -3.78
C HIS A 122 -7.76 -20.49 -4.68
N ARG A 123 -7.07 -21.57 -5.06
CA ARG A 123 -7.61 -22.63 -5.90
C ARG A 123 -8.73 -23.40 -5.19
N ASN A 124 -8.52 -23.79 -3.95
CA ASN A 124 -9.48 -24.57 -3.15
C ASN A 124 -10.75 -23.77 -2.83
N PHE A 125 -10.64 -22.46 -2.65
CA PHE A 125 -11.81 -21.58 -2.49
C PHE A 125 -12.67 -21.58 -3.75
N VAL A 126 -12.06 -21.33 -4.91
CA VAL A 126 -12.78 -21.34 -6.21
C VAL A 126 -13.41 -22.72 -6.46
N GLU A 127 -12.69 -23.79 -6.16
CA GLU A 127 -13.20 -25.16 -6.29
C GLU A 127 -14.49 -25.36 -5.46
N ARG A 128 -14.45 -25.05 -4.17
CA ARG A 128 -15.61 -25.21 -3.27
C ARG A 128 -16.81 -24.36 -3.71
N VAL A 129 -16.59 -23.16 -4.20
CA VAL A 129 -17.68 -22.32 -4.75
C VAL A 129 -18.27 -22.97 -6.00
N VAL A 130 -17.45 -23.41 -6.95
CA VAL A 130 -17.91 -24.07 -8.19
C VAL A 130 -18.66 -25.38 -7.89
N GLU A 131 -18.31 -26.11 -6.84
CA GLU A 131 -19.03 -27.30 -6.40
C GLU A 131 -20.49 -27.01 -6.00
N LEU A 132 -20.77 -25.81 -5.48
CA LEU A 132 -22.10 -25.36 -5.07
C LEU A 132 -22.94 -24.80 -6.23
N LEU A 133 -22.32 -24.31 -7.31
CA LEU A 133 -23.01 -23.77 -8.49
C LEU A 133 -23.69 -24.86 -9.33
N ASN A 134 -24.77 -24.55 -10.05
CA ASN A 134 -25.45 -25.51 -10.93
C ASN A 134 -24.91 -25.45 -12.37
N VAL A 135 -23.63 -25.79 -12.54
CA VAL A 135 -22.91 -25.64 -13.82
C VAL A 135 -23.39 -26.66 -14.86
N SER A 136 -23.97 -26.16 -15.96
CA SER A 136 -24.40 -26.95 -17.12
C SER A 136 -24.65 -26.03 -18.33
N SER A 137 -24.95 -26.59 -19.51
CA SER A 137 -25.28 -25.78 -20.70
C SER A 137 -26.48 -24.85 -20.47
N GLU A 138 -27.48 -25.30 -19.71
CA GLU A 138 -28.69 -24.55 -19.38
C GLU A 138 -28.64 -23.87 -17.99
N GLY A 139 -27.58 -24.13 -17.22
CA GLY A 139 -27.43 -23.66 -15.83
C GLY A 139 -26.46 -22.49 -15.71
N ASP A 140 -25.70 -22.47 -14.62
CA ASP A 140 -24.62 -21.51 -14.40
C ASP A 140 -23.48 -21.74 -15.39
N HIS A 141 -22.92 -20.66 -15.94
CA HIS A 141 -21.74 -20.70 -16.78
C HIS A 141 -20.56 -20.10 -16.03
N VAL A 142 -19.40 -20.73 -16.16
CA VAL A 142 -18.18 -20.32 -15.45
C VAL A 142 -17.09 -20.03 -16.47
N ALA A 143 -16.47 -18.85 -16.35
CA ALA A 143 -15.18 -18.56 -16.95
C ALA A 143 -14.09 -18.52 -15.88
N LEU A 144 -12.86 -18.85 -16.27
CA LEU A 144 -11.71 -18.90 -15.39
C LEU A 144 -10.54 -18.18 -16.05
N LEU A 145 -10.09 -17.10 -15.45
CA LEU A 145 -8.95 -16.30 -15.86
C LEU A 145 -7.89 -16.37 -14.76
N ILE A 146 -6.65 -16.68 -15.13
CA ILE A 146 -5.51 -16.67 -14.20
C ILE A 146 -4.52 -15.60 -14.63
N TYR A 147 -3.91 -14.91 -13.66
CA TYR A 147 -2.92 -13.87 -13.93
C TYR A 147 -1.74 -13.86 -12.95
N SER A 148 -0.59 -13.36 -13.42
CA SER A 148 0.65 -13.21 -12.63
C SER A 148 1.53 -12.05 -13.11
N GLY A 149 0.93 -11.11 -13.85
CA GLY A 149 1.58 -9.91 -14.37
C GLY A 149 1.13 -9.53 -15.77
N LYS A 150 1.62 -8.37 -16.23
CA LYS A 150 1.21 -7.70 -17.48
C LYS A 150 1.16 -8.56 -18.75
N LEU A 151 2.08 -9.50 -18.91
CA LEU A 151 2.13 -10.41 -20.08
C LEU A 151 1.78 -11.85 -19.73
N ARG A 152 1.43 -12.12 -18.46
CA ARG A 152 1.25 -13.46 -17.91
C ARG A 152 -0.15 -13.61 -17.34
N HIS A 153 -1.14 -13.37 -18.18
CA HIS A 153 -2.57 -13.55 -17.90
C HIS A 153 -3.24 -14.31 -19.04
N ARG A 154 -4.18 -15.22 -18.74
CA ARG A 154 -4.93 -15.97 -19.77
C ARG A 154 -6.26 -16.50 -19.26
N VAL A 155 -7.22 -16.65 -20.17
CA VAL A 155 -8.47 -17.37 -19.94
C VAL A 155 -8.21 -18.87 -20.09
N VAL A 156 -8.36 -19.62 -18.99
CA VAL A 156 -8.20 -21.08 -18.89
C VAL A 156 -9.52 -21.81 -19.26
N HIS A 157 -10.65 -21.19 -18.96
CA HIS A 157 -11.97 -21.63 -19.39
C HIS A 157 -12.78 -20.41 -19.80
N SER A 158 -13.30 -20.39 -21.03
CA SER A 158 -14.13 -19.29 -21.55
C SER A 158 -15.61 -19.63 -21.40
N PHE A 159 -16.47 -18.62 -21.30
CA PHE A 159 -17.93 -18.81 -21.32
C PHE A 159 -18.39 -19.55 -22.59
N ASN A 160 -17.72 -19.34 -23.72
CA ASN A 160 -18.01 -20.01 -24.99
C ASN A 160 -17.56 -21.49 -25.03
N SER A 161 -16.87 -21.98 -24.00
CA SER A 161 -16.50 -23.39 -23.89
C SER A 161 -17.67 -24.24 -23.38
N VAL A 162 -17.57 -25.56 -23.57
CA VAL A 162 -18.55 -26.51 -23.00
C VAL A 162 -18.61 -26.38 -21.48
N GLN A 163 -19.80 -26.02 -20.98
CA GLN A 163 -20.10 -25.82 -19.57
C GLN A 163 -20.38 -27.17 -18.89
N ASN A 164 -19.31 -27.86 -18.53
CA ASN A 164 -19.36 -29.12 -17.79
C ASN A 164 -18.64 -28.96 -16.44
N LYS A 165 -19.38 -29.21 -15.34
CA LYS A 165 -18.90 -29.01 -13.97
C LYS A 165 -17.60 -29.77 -13.71
N GLU A 166 -17.55 -31.07 -14.02
CA GLU A 166 -16.41 -31.93 -13.71
C GLU A 166 -15.14 -31.44 -14.43
N ARG A 167 -15.27 -31.04 -15.70
CA ARG A 167 -14.17 -30.50 -16.49
C ARG A 167 -13.70 -29.13 -15.98
N ILE A 168 -14.61 -28.29 -15.51
CA ILE A 168 -14.24 -26.99 -14.91
C ILE A 168 -13.52 -27.22 -13.59
N LEU A 169 -14.03 -28.09 -12.71
CA LEU A 169 -13.36 -28.46 -11.45
C LEU A 169 -11.96 -29.04 -11.71
N GLN A 170 -11.80 -29.89 -12.72
CA GLN A 170 -10.47 -30.37 -13.13
C GLN A 170 -9.55 -29.24 -13.59
N LYS A 171 -10.06 -28.24 -14.33
CA LYS A 171 -9.25 -27.07 -14.71
C LYS A 171 -8.87 -26.22 -13.50
N VAL A 172 -9.78 -26.03 -12.54
CA VAL A 172 -9.51 -25.31 -11.30
C VAL A 172 -8.41 -26.03 -10.52
N ARG A 173 -8.56 -27.33 -10.24
CA ARG A 173 -7.57 -28.18 -9.54
C ARG A 173 -6.19 -28.16 -10.19
N ASN A 174 -6.11 -27.98 -11.50
CA ASN A 174 -4.86 -27.96 -12.27
C ASN A 174 -4.36 -26.54 -12.61
N LEU A 175 -4.91 -25.49 -12.00
CA LEU A 175 -4.39 -24.14 -12.18
C LEU A 175 -2.92 -24.08 -11.73
N PRO A 176 -1.99 -23.66 -12.60
CA PRO A 176 -0.58 -23.61 -12.23
C PRO A 176 -0.28 -22.34 -11.45
N TYR A 177 0.56 -22.45 -10.41
CA TYR A 177 1.23 -21.29 -9.85
C TYR A 177 2.20 -20.70 -10.89
N MET A 178 2.06 -19.42 -11.22
CA MET A 178 2.84 -18.78 -12.27
C MET A 178 3.98 -17.92 -11.71
N GLY A 179 3.75 -17.22 -10.60
CA GLY A 179 4.66 -16.25 -10.00
C GLY A 179 4.89 -15.03 -10.89
N GLY A 180 5.27 -13.90 -10.29
CA GLY A 180 5.49 -12.66 -11.00
C GLY A 180 5.03 -11.44 -10.22
N VAL A 181 4.79 -10.36 -10.93
CA VAL A 181 4.35 -9.07 -10.38
C VAL A 181 2.84 -8.98 -10.49
N THR A 182 2.16 -8.44 -9.49
CA THR A 182 0.71 -8.31 -9.50
C THR A 182 0.28 -7.21 -10.46
N SER A 183 -0.37 -7.59 -11.56
CA SER A 183 -0.97 -6.66 -12.52
C SER A 183 -2.45 -7.01 -12.63
N THR A 184 -3.21 -6.59 -11.63
CA THR A 184 -4.65 -6.87 -11.52
C THR A 184 -5.43 -6.09 -12.58
N GLY A 185 -5.03 -4.85 -12.89
CA GLY A 185 -5.70 -4.01 -13.89
C GLY A 185 -5.81 -4.69 -15.26
N VAL A 186 -4.70 -5.22 -15.80
CA VAL A 186 -4.74 -5.96 -17.07
C VAL A 186 -5.62 -7.21 -17.02
N ALA A 187 -5.71 -7.86 -15.86
CA ALA A 187 -6.56 -9.02 -15.68
C ALA A 187 -8.05 -8.63 -15.71
N LEU A 188 -8.39 -7.47 -15.13
CA LEU A 188 -9.73 -6.88 -15.17
C LEU A 188 -10.13 -6.46 -16.60
N ASP A 189 -9.22 -5.89 -17.38
CA ASP A 189 -9.46 -5.58 -18.80
C ASP A 189 -9.75 -6.84 -19.61
N HIS A 190 -8.98 -7.90 -19.40
CA HIS A 190 -9.23 -9.18 -20.06
C HIS A 190 -10.54 -9.83 -19.59
N ALA A 191 -10.90 -9.70 -18.32
CA ALA A 191 -12.20 -10.13 -17.81
C ALA A 191 -13.37 -9.35 -18.43
N PHE A 192 -13.18 -8.04 -18.66
CA PHE A 192 -14.16 -7.20 -19.36
C PHE A 192 -14.42 -7.70 -20.78
N LEU A 193 -13.36 -8.05 -21.51
CA LEU A 193 -13.47 -8.63 -22.86
C LEU A 193 -14.20 -9.98 -22.87
N GLU A 194 -13.87 -10.86 -21.93
CA GLU A 194 -14.52 -12.18 -21.79
C GLU A 194 -16.01 -12.02 -21.47
N LEU A 195 -16.38 -11.09 -20.59
CA LEU A 195 -17.79 -10.79 -20.29
C LEU A 195 -18.52 -10.16 -21.47
N LYS A 196 -17.87 -9.27 -22.22
CA LYS A 196 -18.50 -8.58 -23.36
C LYS A 196 -18.77 -9.54 -24.53
N ASN A 197 -17.86 -10.48 -24.76
CA ASN A 197 -17.86 -11.32 -25.96
C ASN A 197 -18.32 -12.77 -25.71
N GLY A 198 -18.24 -13.25 -24.47
CA GLY A 198 -18.48 -14.65 -24.13
C GLY A 198 -19.78 -14.94 -23.39
N ARG A 199 -20.37 -13.95 -22.73
CA ARG A 199 -21.57 -14.19 -21.89
C ARG A 199 -22.85 -14.31 -22.72
N ARG A 200 -23.85 -14.99 -22.17
CA ARG A 200 -25.19 -15.11 -22.77
C ARG A 200 -25.90 -13.75 -22.77
N ALA A 201 -26.69 -13.48 -23.80
CA ALA A 201 -27.39 -12.19 -23.92
C ALA A 201 -28.48 -12.03 -22.83
N ALA A 202 -28.32 -10.99 -22.01
CA ALA A 202 -29.32 -10.27 -21.20
C ALA A 202 -30.23 -11.03 -20.18
N THR A 203 -30.25 -12.37 -20.11
CA THR A 203 -31.14 -13.11 -19.19
C THR A 203 -30.44 -13.72 -17.96
N ALA A 204 -29.11 -13.72 -17.91
CA ALA A 204 -28.33 -14.24 -16.78
C ALA A 204 -27.76 -13.09 -15.93
N GLY A 205 -27.74 -13.27 -14.60
CA GLY A 205 -26.92 -12.42 -13.73
C GLY A 205 -25.45 -12.59 -14.10
N ALA A 206 -24.64 -11.52 -14.08
CA ALA A 206 -23.22 -11.61 -14.40
C ALA A 206 -22.38 -11.22 -13.17
N ASN A 207 -21.31 -11.97 -12.93
CA ASN A 207 -20.45 -11.76 -11.76
C ASN A 207 -18.98 -11.84 -12.16
N VAL A 208 -18.17 -10.93 -11.61
CA VAL A 208 -16.71 -10.96 -11.62
C VAL A 208 -16.26 -11.24 -10.20
N VAL A 209 -15.66 -12.40 -9.96
CA VAL A 209 -15.10 -12.78 -8.66
C VAL A 209 -13.58 -12.68 -8.75
N ILE A 210 -13.01 -11.70 -8.05
CA ILE A 210 -11.57 -11.44 -8.04
C ILE A 210 -10.97 -12.11 -6.80
N VAL A 211 -10.09 -13.08 -6.98
CA VAL A 211 -9.43 -13.81 -5.89
C VAL A 211 -7.99 -13.32 -5.80
N THR A 212 -7.67 -12.48 -4.81
CA THR A 212 -6.38 -11.79 -4.68
C THR A 212 -6.06 -11.48 -3.22
N ASP A 213 -4.80 -11.19 -2.90
CA ASP A 213 -4.38 -10.62 -1.61
C ASP A 213 -4.47 -9.09 -1.56
N GLY A 214 -4.93 -8.46 -2.65
CA GLY A 214 -5.34 -7.06 -2.70
C GLY A 214 -4.19 -6.11 -2.88
N PHE A 215 -3.25 -6.38 -3.79
CA PHE A 215 -2.17 -5.44 -4.06
C PHE A 215 -1.68 -5.50 -5.51
N SER A 216 -1.80 -4.39 -6.26
CA SER A 216 -1.46 -4.31 -7.68
C SER A 216 -0.43 -3.23 -8.01
N TYR A 217 0.38 -3.51 -9.03
CA TYR A 217 1.39 -2.60 -9.58
C TYR A 217 0.90 -1.82 -10.81
N ASP A 218 -0.22 -2.21 -11.38
CA ASP A 218 -0.92 -1.38 -12.36
C ASP A 218 -2.17 -0.77 -11.73
N PRO A 219 -2.65 0.37 -12.25
CA PRO A 219 -3.93 0.93 -11.84
C PRO A 219 -5.04 -0.13 -11.96
N VAL A 220 -5.94 -0.13 -10.99
CA VAL A 220 -7.14 -0.98 -10.99
C VAL A 220 -8.43 -0.18 -11.02
N ASP A 221 -8.33 1.13 -10.78
CA ASP A 221 -9.47 2.01 -10.53
C ASP A 221 -10.25 2.31 -11.81
N VAL A 222 -9.56 2.53 -12.94
CA VAL A 222 -10.19 2.75 -14.24
C VAL A 222 -10.83 1.44 -14.73
N GLU A 223 -10.09 0.34 -14.62
CA GLU A 223 -10.47 -0.98 -15.11
C GLU A 223 -11.67 -1.53 -14.36
N ILE A 224 -11.70 -1.42 -13.02
CA ILE A 224 -12.85 -1.85 -12.24
C ILE A 224 -14.07 -0.97 -12.47
N ARG A 225 -13.90 0.34 -12.72
CA ARG A 225 -15.02 1.23 -13.10
C ARG A 225 -15.62 0.83 -14.44
N MET A 226 -14.80 0.42 -15.41
CA MET A 226 -15.29 -0.11 -16.69
C MET A 226 -16.10 -1.39 -16.52
N LEU A 227 -15.61 -2.33 -15.69
CA LEU A 227 -16.35 -3.56 -15.35
C LEU A 227 -17.70 -3.28 -14.70
N ARG A 228 -17.76 -2.35 -13.74
CA ARG A 228 -19.03 -1.93 -13.10
C ARG A 228 -19.98 -1.19 -14.04
N GLY A 229 -19.50 -0.71 -15.19
CA GLY A 229 -20.34 -0.16 -16.25
C GLY A 229 -21.13 -1.24 -17.01
N LEU A 230 -20.73 -2.51 -16.89
CA LEU A 230 -21.51 -3.66 -17.37
C LEU A 230 -22.59 -4.02 -16.34
N PRO A 231 -23.70 -4.68 -16.75
CA PRO A 231 -24.69 -5.24 -15.83
C PRO A 231 -24.13 -6.51 -15.13
N ALA A 232 -23.01 -6.34 -14.41
CA ALA A 232 -22.27 -7.37 -13.72
C ALA A 232 -21.85 -6.88 -12.32
N GLN A 233 -21.86 -7.77 -11.33
CA GLN A 233 -21.38 -7.49 -9.99
C GLN A 233 -19.87 -7.73 -9.91
N THR A 234 -19.16 -6.87 -9.19
CA THR A 234 -17.74 -7.06 -8.84
C THR A 234 -17.64 -7.50 -7.39
N LEU A 235 -17.21 -8.74 -7.17
CA LEU A 235 -17.03 -9.36 -5.86
C LEU A 235 -15.56 -9.69 -5.67
N VAL A 236 -15.05 -9.56 -4.45
CA VAL A 236 -13.64 -9.80 -4.12
C VAL A 236 -13.57 -10.89 -3.07
N VAL A 237 -12.64 -11.81 -3.26
CA VAL A 237 -12.30 -12.86 -2.31
C VAL A 237 -10.89 -12.58 -1.83
N SER A 238 -10.76 -12.36 -0.53
CA SER A 238 -9.48 -12.18 0.13
C SER A 238 -9.17 -13.40 0.98
N LEU A 239 -8.03 -14.02 0.72
CA LEU A 239 -7.53 -15.14 1.53
C LEU A 239 -6.59 -14.62 2.62
N PRO A 240 -6.23 -15.40 3.67
CA PRO A 240 -5.99 -14.89 5.02
C PRO A 240 -4.81 -13.91 5.17
N LYS A 241 -3.97 -13.78 4.14
CA LYS A 241 -2.93 -12.77 4.08
C LYS A 241 -3.37 -11.61 3.19
N ILE A 242 -3.76 -10.51 3.81
CA ILE A 242 -4.18 -9.28 3.13
C ILE A 242 -2.98 -8.34 3.00
N ARG A 243 -2.78 -7.75 1.82
CA ARG A 243 -1.69 -6.81 1.54
C ARG A 243 -2.13 -5.36 1.45
N SER A 244 -3.33 -5.09 0.93
CA SER A 244 -3.95 -3.77 1.03
C SER A 244 -5.47 -3.88 1.06
N GLU A 245 -6.06 -3.62 2.24
CA GLU A 245 -7.51 -3.52 2.41
C GLU A 245 -8.11 -2.40 1.54
N SER A 246 -7.38 -1.30 1.35
CA SER A 246 -7.81 -0.18 0.50
C SER A 246 -7.99 -0.60 -0.97
N GLU A 247 -7.08 -1.44 -1.48
CA GLU A 247 -7.21 -1.95 -2.85
C GLU A 247 -8.33 -2.99 -2.95
N LEU A 248 -8.48 -3.88 -1.96
CA LEU A 248 -9.63 -4.79 -1.91
C LEU A 248 -10.95 -4.02 -1.94
N LEU A 249 -11.07 -2.94 -1.15
CA LEU A 249 -12.24 -2.08 -1.14
C LEU A 249 -12.41 -1.35 -2.49
N THR A 250 -11.33 -0.91 -3.12
CA THR A 250 -11.37 -0.32 -4.47
C THR A 250 -11.90 -1.30 -5.51
N LEU A 251 -11.48 -2.56 -5.45
CA LEU A 251 -11.91 -3.66 -6.33
C LEU A 251 -13.36 -4.11 -6.05
N ALA A 252 -13.77 -4.14 -4.78
CA ALA A 252 -15.10 -4.57 -4.36
C ALA A 252 -16.16 -3.46 -4.49
N GLY A 253 -15.76 -2.21 -4.32
CA GLY A 253 -16.59 -1.01 -4.32
C GLY A 253 -17.37 -0.79 -3.02
N ALA A 254 -17.54 -1.83 -2.21
CA ALA A 254 -18.12 -1.80 -0.89
C ALA A 254 -17.61 -3.00 -0.08
N GLU A 255 -17.50 -2.84 1.25
CA GLU A 255 -17.07 -3.92 2.16
C GLU A 255 -17.99 -5.15 2.07
N ALA A 256 -19.29 -4.96 1.85
CA ALA A 256 -20.28 -6.02 1.70
C ALA A 256 -20.08 -6.90 0.43
N ASN A 257 -19.12 -6.56 -0.42
CA ASN A 257 -18.74 -7.36 -1.59
C ASN A 257 -17.38 -8.07 -1.41
N ILE A 258 -16.82 -8.06 -0.19
CA ILE A 258 -15.56 -8.72 0.17
C ILE A 258 -15.87 -9.99 0.97
N TYR A 259 -15.42 -11.13 0.45
CA TYR A 259 -15.58 -12.46 1.04
C TYR A 259 -14.23 -12.97 1.55
N ARG A 260 -14.23 -13.69 2.67
CA ARG A 260 -13.02 -14.27 3.29
C ARG A 260 -13.19 -15.78 3.48
N ASP A 261 -12.12 -16.55 3.35
CA ASP A 261 -12.11 -18.01 3.55
C ASP A 261 -11.79 -18.36 5.01
N PRO A 262 -12.38 -19.41 5.62
CA PRO A 262 -13.37 -20.35 5.06
C PRO A 262 -14.84 -19.92 5.03
N GLU A 263 -15.21 -18.90 5.78
CA GLU A 263 -16.61 -18.60 6.07
C GLU A 263 -17.41 -18.10 4.84
N GLY A 264 -16.74 -17.45 3.90
CA GLY A 264 -17.35 -16.77 2.76
C GLY A 264 -17.73 -17.65 1.58
N VAL A 265 -17.42 -18.96 1.58
CA VAL A 265 -17.72 -19.86 0.46
C VAL A 265 -19.23 -19.96 0.23
N SER A 266 -19.99 -20.29 1.28
CA SER A 266 -21.45 -20.48 1.20
C SER A 266 -22.16 -19.17 0.90
N GLU A 267 -21.72 -18.08 1.55
CA GLU A 267 -22.29 -16.73 1.33
C GLU A 267 -22.06 -16.24 -0.10
N LEU A 268 -20.84 -16.46 -0.64
CA LEU A 268 -20.55 -16.11 -2.03
C LEU A 268 -21.39 -16.96 -3.00
N ALA A 269 -21.47 -18.27 -2.79
CA ALA A 269 -22.26 -19.14 -3.65
C ALA A 269 -23.74 -18.71 -3.69
N GLU A 270 -24.32 -18.40 -2.52
CA GLU A 270 -25.68 -17.87 -2.41
C GLU A 270 -25.81 -16.51 -3.11
N ARG A 271 -24.84 -15.61 -2.92
CA ARG A 271 -24.83 -14.29 -3.58
C ARG A 271 -24.80 -14.43 -5.10
N LEU A 272 -23.94 -15.31 -5.62
CA LEU A 272 -23.85 -15.59 -7.05
C LEU A 272 -25.21 -16.09 -7.56
N GLN A 273 -25.78 -17.12 -6.94
CA GLN A 273 -27.03 -17.75 -7.37
C GLN A 273 -28.28 -16.85 -7.26
N ASN A 274 -28.19 -15.72 -6.55
CA ASN A 274 -29.25 -14.72 -6.45
C ASN A 274 -29.01 -13.46 -7.32
N SER A 275 -27.86 -13.37 -7.99
CA SER A 275 -27.43 -12.16 -8.74
C SER A 275 -28.35 -11.78 -9.91
N CYS A 276 -29.09 -12.73 -10.52
CA CYS A 276 -30.00 -12.43 -11.63
C CYS A 276 -31.19 -11.53 -11.22
N HIS A 277 -31.55 -11.50 -9.93
CA HIS A 277 -32.67 -10.70 -9.44
C HIS A 277 -32.29 -9.23 -9.17
N GLN A 278 -30.99 -8.93 -9.01
CA GLN A 278 -30.50 -7.59 -8.70
C GLN A 278 -30.37 -6.68 -9.94
N ASN A 279 -30.38 -7.25 -11.14
CA ASN A 279 -30.34 -6.50 -12.41
C ASN A 279 -31.67 -5.81 -12.79
N ASN A 280 -32.73 -5.95 -11.97
CA ASN A 280 -34.03 -5.26 -12.13
C ASN A 280 -34.16 -3.96 -11.31
N ILE A 281 -33.10 -3.51 -10.63
CA ILE A 281 -33.12 -2.26 -9.88
C ILE A 281 -32.73 -1.11 -10.83
N LYS A 282 -33.63 -0.14 -11.01
CA LYS A 282 -33.41 1.09 -11.77
C LYS A 282 -32.07 1.72 -11.37
N LYS A 283 -31.31 2.19 -12.37
CA LYS A 283 -30.16 3.10 -12.17
C LYS A 283 -30.54 4.14 -11.11
N PRO A 284 -29.71 4.38 -10.08
CA PRO A 284 -29.95 5.49 -9.19
C PRO A 284 -29.91 6.79 -10.00
N ASP A 285 -30.98 7.57 -9.89
CA ASP A 285 -31.05 8.94 -10.40
C ASP A 285 -29.96 9.75 -9.69
N GLY A 286 -28.88 10.00 -10.43
CA GLY A 286 -27.67 10.59 -9.87
C GLY A 286 -26.62 10.74 -10.94
N GLY A 287 -26.94 11.53 -11.98
CA GLY A 287 -25.94 12.05 -12.91
C GLY A 287 -24.94 12.90 -12.14
N SER A 288 -23.89 12.25 -11.61
CA SER A 288 -22.73 12.92 -11.04
C SER A 288 -22.00 13.64 -12.17
N LYS A 289 -21.44 14.82 -11.86
CA LYS A 289 -20.64 15.73 -12.72
C LYS A 289 -19.54 15.07 -13.57
N ILE A 290 -19.32 13.77 -13.43
CA ILE A 290 -18.36 12.95 -14.18
C ILE A 290 -18.90 12.59 -15.58
N ASP A 291 -20.22 12.45 -15.76
CA ASP A 291 -20.82 12.16 -17.10
C ASP A 291 -20.66 13.32 -18.09
N GLN A 292 -20.39 14.53 -17.59
CA GLN A 292 -20.08 15.70 -18.42
C GLN A 292 -18.62 15.69 -18.91
N LEU A 293 -17.69 15.14 -18.12
CA LEU A 293 -16.26 15.10 -18.45
C LEU A 293 -15.90 14.03 -19.50
N VAL A 294 -16.74 13.00 -19.65
CA VAL A 294 -16.58 11.95 -20.67
C VAL A 294 -17.08 12.40 -22.04
N LYS A 295 -17.97 13.39 -22.13
CA LYS A 295 -18.44 13.93 -23.42
C LYS A 295 -17.41 14.86 -24.08
N ASP A 296 -16.55 15.50 -23.31
CA ASP A 296 -15.56 16.48 -23.82
C ASP A 296 -14.23 15.83 -24.25
N SER A 297 -14.07 14.52 -24.07
CA SER A 297 -12.87 13.75 -24.45
C SER A 297 -13.07 12.85 -25.68
N ALA A 298 -14.23 12.90 -26.32
CA ALA A 298 -14.47 12.26 -27.61
C ALA A 298 -13.82 13.08 -28.74
N LEU A 299 -12.66 12.64 -29.21
CA LEU A 299 -12.05 13.11 -30.45
C LEU A 299 -13.02 12.91 -31.62
N PRO A 300 -13.35 13.94 -32.42
CA PRO A 300 -14.12 13.74 -33.63
C PRO A 300 -13.24 13.07 -34.70
N SER A 301 -13.70 11.92 -35.19
CA SER A 301 -13.22 11.29 -36.41
C SER A 301 -13.58 12.15 -37.61
N ASN A 302 -12.60 12.63 -38.39
CA ASN A 302 -12.83 13.15 -39.73
C ASN A 302 -11.73 12.66 -40.69
N GLN A 303 -12.11 11.76 -41.58
CA GLN A 303 -11.57 11.65 -42.93
C GLN A 303 -12.38 12.60 -43.81
N ASP A 304 -11.69 13.51 -44.51
CA ASP A 304 -11.84 13.81 -45.94
C ASP A 304 -11.41 15.24 -46.28
N ASP A 305 -10.93 15.33 -47.51
CA ASP A 305 -10.04 16.29 -48.14
C ASP A 305 -10.73 17.59 -48.65
N VAL A 306 -9.90 18.52 -49.13
CA VAL A 306 -10.13 19.65 -50.05
C VAL A 306 -10.38 21.05 -49.44
N GLY A 307 -9.44 21.96 -49.74
CA GLY A 307 -9.77 23.35 -50.11
C GLY A 307 -8.98 24.48 -49.45
N LEU A 308 -7.94 24.96 -50.15
CA LEU A 308 -7.28 26.24 -49.91
C LEU A 308 -8.27 27.42 -49.86
N ASN A 309 -8.12 28.31 -48.88
CA ASN A 309 -8.21 29.76 -49.10
C ASN A 309 -7.49 30.55 -47.99
N THR A 310 -6.56 31.37 -48.45
CA THR A 310 -5.77 32.37 -47.72
C THR A 310 -6.61 33.57 -47.28
N VAL A 311 -6.50 34.01 -46.01
CA VAL A 311 -6.68 35.43 -45.63
C VAL A 311 -5.79 35.78 -44.42
N GLN A 312 -4.94 36.78 -44.59
CA GLN A 312 -4.13 37.46 -43.57
C GLN A 312 -4.96 38.44 -42.73
N ILE A 313 -4.68 38.57 -41.42
CA ILE A 313 -4.86 39.80 -40.61
C ILE A 313 -3.80 39.74 -39.48
N ARG A 314 -2.67 40.47 -39.52
CA ARG A 314 -2.40 41.88 -39.14
C ARG A 314 -2.55 42.23 -37.64
N ASP A 315 -1.40 42.57 -37.05
CA ASP A 315 -1.22 43.34 -35.81
C ASP A 315 -1.96 44.67 -35.82
N LYS A 316 -2.48 45.09 -34.66
CA LYS A 316 -2.55 46.51 -34.24
C LYS A 316 -2.53 46.66 -32.72
N ALA A 317 -1.52 47.38 -32.25
CA ALA A 317 -1.52 48.13 -31.00
C ALA A 317 -2.43 49.38 -31.10
N ASN A 318 -3.01 49.83 -29.98
CA ASN A 318 -2.92 51.21 -29.44
C ASN A 318 -3.72 51.29 -28.12
N GLU A 319 -3.09 51.65 -27.01
CA GLU A 319 -3.09 52.99 -26.36
C GLU A 319 -4.45 53.51 -25.90
N ASN A 320 -4.54 53.78 -24.60
CA ASN A 320 -5.08 55.05 -24.13
C ASN A 320 -4.33 55.54 -22.89
N ASN A 321 -3.73 56.70 -23.08
CA ASN A 321 -2.99 57.54 -22.16
C ASN A 321 -3.96 58.45 -21.38
N ARG A 322 -3.67 58.74 -20.10
CA ARG A 322 -3.95 60.06 -19.50
C ARG A 322 -3.10 60.30 -18.24
N VAL A 323 -1.93 60.86 -18.50
CA VAL A 323 -1.28 62.02 -17.85
C VAL A 323 -2.00 62.63 -16.63
N SER A 324 -1.27 62.76 -15.51
CA SER A 324 -0.99 64.09 -14.94
C SER A 324 0.26 64.09 -14.06
N SER A 325 1.07 65.10 -14.35
CA SER A 325 2.39 65.44 -13.86
C SER A 325 2.37 66.09 -12.47
N ASN A 326 3.49 65.98 -11.73
CA ASN A 326 4.33 67.15 -11.43
C ASN A 326 5.65 66.73 -10.77
N ALA A 327 6.74 67.18 -11.37
CA ALA A 327 8.06 67.25 -10.77
C ALA A 327 8.19 68.55 -9.97
N ASN A 328 9.03 68.54 -8.93
CA ASN A 328 9.92 69.64 -8.58
C ASN A 328 11.10 69.07 -7.78
N GLN A 329 12.30 69.40 -8.25
CA GLN A 329 13.55 69.38 -7.49
C GLN A 329 13.60 70.64 -6.60
N ASP A 330 14.26 70.56 -5.43
CA ASP A 330 15.25 71.56 -4.98
C ASP A 330 15.89 71.17 -3.63
N GLU A 331 17.22 71.19 -3.65
CA GLU A 331 18.24 71.69 -2.72
C GLU A 331 18.26 71.46 -1.17
N ASN A 332 19.49 71.10 -0.74
CA ASN A 332 20.17 71.17 0.56
C ASN A 332 19.59 72.06 1.69
N ALA A 333 19.55 71.51 2.92
CA ALA A 333 20.06 72.18 4.14
C ALA A 333 20.21 71.20 5.33
N THR A 334 21.30 71.38 6.08
CA THR A 334 21.70 70.74 7.34
C THR A 334 20.86 71.18 8.55
N ASP A 335 20.53 70.28 9.48
CA ASP A 335 20.42 70.61 10.92
C ASP A 335 20.54 69.36 11.82
N ASN A 336 21.15 69.56 12.99
CA ASN A 336 21.45 68.57 14.03
C ASN A 336 20.25 68.29 14.94
N GLY A 337 20.08 67.05 15.41
CA GLY A 337 19.17 66.81 16.54
C GLY A 337 18.85 65.35 16.90
N MET A 338 19.65 64.81 17.83
CA MET A 338 19.24 63.94 18.94
C MET A 338 18.20 62.79 18.72
N GLY A 339 18.73 61.57 18.59
CA GLY A 339 18.29 60.34 19.25
C GLY A 339 16.80 59.94 19.27
N VAL A 340 16.46 58.89 18.52
CA VAL A 340 15.42 57.92 18.91
C VAL A 340 15.90 56.50 18.61
N ALA A 341 15.65 55.61 19.56
CA ALA A 341 16.17 54.27 19.72
C ALA A 341 15.84 53.29 18.57
N GLY A 342 16.86 52.47 18.25
CA GLY A 342 16.74 51.04 17.95
C GLY A 342 15.65 50.60 16.99
N ALA A 343 15.93 50.63 15.69
CA ALA A 343 15.34 49.66 14.78
C ALA A 343 15.87 48.27 15.20
N ALA A 344 15.01 47.46 15.81
CA ALA A 344 15.27 46.04 15.99
C ALA A 344 15.45 45.43 14.59
N THR A 345 16.70 45.23 14.19
CA THR A 345 17.02 44.28 13.13
C THR A 345 16.55 42.92 13.64
N GLY A 346 15.40 42.46 13.16
CA GLY A 346 14.93 41.10 13.43
C GLY A 346 16.00 40.15 12.91
N GLN A 347 16.83 39.62 13.81
CA GLN A 347 17.67 38.48 13.50
C GLN A 347 16.72 37.33 13.14
N LYS A 348 16.78 36.84 11.90
CA LYS A 348 16.12 35.59 11.50
C LYS A 348 16.48 34.53 12.56
N GLU A 349 15.47 34.00 13.24
CA GLU A 349 15.69 32.96 14.23
C GLU A 349 16.33 31.75 13.55
N LYS A 350 17.45 31.29 14.07
CA LYS A 350 18.17 30.14 13.53
C LYS A 350 17.44 28.88 13.97
N CYS A 351 16.99 28.06 13.03
CA CYS A 351 16.40 26.75 13.30
C CYS A 351 17.31 25.62 12.86
N ASP A 352 17.22 24.52 13.59
CA ASP A 352 17.92 23.30 13.27
C ASP A 352 17.11 22.50 12.25
N VAL A 353 17.77 21.95 11.25
CA VAL A 353 17.11 21.13 10.23
C VAL A 353 17.59 19.69 10.37
N ASN A 354 16.68 18.78 10.69
CA ASN A 354 16.92 17.35 10.76
C ASN A 354 16.26 16.70 9.55
N ILE A 355 17.07 16.13 8.65
CA ILE A 355 16.60 15.59 7.38
C ILE A 355 17.01 14.14 7.24
N VAL A 356 16.07 13.27 6.84
CA VAL A 356 16.39 11.91 6.41
C VAL A 356 16.13 11.78 4.91
N PHE A 357 17.16 11.38 4.17
CA PHE A 357 17.01 10.92 2.81
C PHE A 357 16.77 9.42 2.80
N VAL A 358 15.67 8.98 2.19
CA VAL A 358 15.30 7.57 2.09
C VAL A 358 15.33 7.16 0.63
N PHE A 359 16.20 6.23 0.27
CA PHE A 359 16.42 5.81 -1.12
C PHE A 359 15.87 4.42 -1.41
N ASP A 360 15.08 4.33 -2.47
CA ASP A 360 14.63 3.07 -3.02
C ASP A 360 15.65 2.50 -4.00
N ALA A 361 16.29 1.41 -3.59
CA ALA A 361 17.24 0.63 -4.38
C ALA A 361 16.63 -0.66 -4.94
N SER A 362 15.30 -0.69 -5.13
CA SER A 362 14.58 -1.80 -5.76
C SER A 362 14.89 -1.92 -7.26
N GLY A 363 14.60 -3.10 -7.81
CA GLY A 363 14.91 -3.49 -9.18
C GLY A 363 14.38 -2.54 -10.25
N SER A 364 13.18 -1.97 -10.03
CA SER A 364 12.50 -1.07 -10.97
C SER A 364 13.25 0.25 -11.19
N LEU A 365 14.12 0.63 -10.25
CA LEU A 365 14.86 1.90 -10.25
C LEU A 365 16.33 1.74 -10.60
N LYS A 366 16.81 0.56 -10.99
CA LYS A 366 18.24 0.29 -11.27
C LYS A 366 18.93 1.36 -12.13
N ASP A 367 18.35 1.67 -13.28
CA ASP A 367 18.94 2.61 -14.24
C ASP A 367 18.75 4.08 -13.84
N ARG A 368 17.91 4.33 -12.82
CA ARG A 368 17.56 5.67 -12.31
C ARG A 368 18.06 5.91 -10.90
N PHE A 369 18.71 4.93 -10.27
CA PHE A 369 19.17 5.03 -8.90
C PHE A 369 20.12 6.21 -8.73
N GLN A 370 21.06 6.39 -9.65
CA GLN A 370 21.97 7.53 -9.68
C GLN A 370 21.26 8.89 -9.79
N ARG A 371 20.08 8.94 -10.43
CA ARG A 371 19.28 10.18 -10.49
C ARG A 371 18.72 10.57 -9.13
N GLN A 372 18.29 9.59 -8.32
CA GLN A 372 17.87 9.83 -6.93
C GLN A 372 19.00 10.50 -6.12
N LEU A 373 20.20 9.93 -6.21
CA LEU A 373 21.37 10.40 -5.47
C LEU A 373 21.76 11.83 -5.87
N LYS A 374 21.73 12.13 -7.18
CA LYS A 374 21.99 13.48 -7.70
C LYS A 374 20.94 14.50 -7.23
N MET A 375 19.67 14.12 -7.23
CA MET A 375 18.60 15.01 -6.73
C MET A 375 18.73 15.27 -5.23
N ALA A 376 19.03 14.25 -4.42
CA ALA A 376 19.26 14.43 -2.99
C ALA A 376 20.46 15.33 -2.70
N THR A 377 21.58 15.12 -3.40
CA THR A 377 22.78 15.96 -3.22
C THR A 377 22.57 17.41 -3.64
N GLY A 378 21.79 17.68 -4.70
CA GLY A 378 21.42 19.06 -5.05
C GLY A 378 20.45 19.71 -4.04
N LEU A 379 19.62 18.93 -3.35
CA LEU A 379 18.76 19.48 -2.28
C LEU A 379 19.58 19.93 -1.07
N MET A 380 20.73 19.32 -0.83
CA MET A 380 21.63 19.76 0.24
C MET A 380 22.19 21.17 0.01
N ASP A 381 22.24 21.64 -1.24
CA ASP A 381 22.74 22.99 -1.57
C ASP A 381 21.78 24.10 -1.14
N VAL A 382 20.49 23.78 -0.95
CA VAL A 382 19.49 24.75 -0.49
C VAL A 382 19.18 24.66 1.00
N LEU A 383 19.79 23.71 1.70
CA LEU A 383 19.67 23.60 3.15
C LEU A 383 20.60 24.60 3.85
N PRO A 384 20.22 25.10 5.04
CA PRO A 384 21.07 25.99 5.82
C PRO A 384 22.43 25.36 6.11
N GLN A 385 23.51 26.05 5.75
CA GLN A 385 24.87 25.69 6.15
C GLN A 385 25.11 26.14 7.60
N SER A 386 24.54 25.45 8.58
CA SER A 386 24.79 25.73 10.00
C SER A 386 25.58 24.60 10.67
N PRO A 387 26.71 24.88 11.38
CA PRO A 387 27.79 23.91 11.57
C PRO A 387 27.74 23.12 12.90
N ALA A 388 26.57 22.93 13.55
CA ALA A 388 26.54 22.26 14.87
C ALA A 388 25.29 21.43 15.20
N GLN A 389 24.17 21.59 14.49
CA GLN A 389 22.87 21.01 14.91
C GLN A 389 21.96 20.56 13.76
N SER A 390 22.34 20.78 12.49
CA SER A 390 21.60 20.21 11.36
C SER A 390 22.14 18.82 11.07
N HIS A 391 21.27 17.82 11.15
CA HIS A 391 21.66 16.42 11.08
C HIS A 391 21.03 15.74 9.87
N VAL A 392 21.86 14.99 9.13
CA VAL A 392 21.43 14.26 7.93
C VAL A 392 21.48 12.76 8.21
N GLY A 393 20.32 12.12 8.17
CA GLY A 393 20.21 10.67 8.10
C GLY A 393 20.12 10.20 6.65
N VAL A 394 20.68 9.02 6.37
CA VAL A 394 20.50 8.34 5.07
C VAL A 394 20.05 6.92 5.31
N VAL A 395 18.88 6.59 4.78
CA VAL A 395 18.30 5.24 4.79
C VAL A 395 18.18 4.75 3.35
N LYS A 396 18.35 3.46 3.15
CA LYS A 396 18.15 2.81 1.85
C LYS A 396 17.39 1.51 2.02
N PHE A 397 16.42 1.25 1.16
CA PHE A 397 15.64 0.01 1.18
C PHE A 397 15.54 -0.66 -0.20
N SER A 398 15.12 -1.92 -0.21
CA SER A 398 14.78 -2.67 -1.42
C SER A 398 13.77 -3.76 -1.01
N GLY A 399 14.12 -5.05 -1.06
CA GLY A 399 13.23 -6.14 -0.67
C GLY A 399 13.10 -6.35 0.84
N LYS A 400 12.25 -7.28 1.26
CA LYS A 400 12.02 -7.65 2.67
C LYS A 400 13.34 -7.89 3.43
N GLY A 401 13.55 -7.20 4.55
CA GLY A 401 14.76 -7.32 5.38
C GLY A 401 16.00 -6.65 4.78
N LYS A 402 15.86 -5.95 3.63
CA LYS A 402 16.94 -5.25 2.92
C LYS A 402 16.82 -3.73 3.07
N SER A 403 16.39 -3.24 4.24
CA SER A 403 16.51 -1.83 4.62
C SER A 403 17.76 -1.60 5.49
N ARG A 404 18.52 -0.53 5.26
CA ARG A 404 19.75 -0.20 5.99
C ARG A 404 19.82 1.30 6.27
N ILE A 405 20.18 1.65 7.50
CA ILE A 405 20.67 3.00 7.82
C ILE A 405 22.11 3.05 7.29
N ILE A 406 22.37 3.93 6.33
CA ILE A 406 23.69 4.11 5.73
C ILE A 406 24.47 5.20 6.45
N LEU A 407 23.80 6.30 6.75
CA LEU A 407 24.34 7.39 7.54
C LEU A 407 23.43 7.60 8.76
N PRO A 408 23.89 7.26 9.97
CA PRO A 408 23.20 7.64 11.19
C PRO A 408 23.14 9.16 11.33
N MET A 409 22.01 9.68 11.77
CA MET A 409 21.77 11.12 11.87
C MET A 409 22.75 11.84 12.80
N ASN A 410 23.20 11.18 13.86
CA ASN A 410 24.14 11.72 14.84
C ASN A 410 25.62 11.70 14.38
N ASN A 411 25.89 11.37 13.12
CA ASN A 411 27.26 11.32 12.59
C ASN A 411 27.76 12.73 12.24
N PRO A 412 28.90 13.21 12.79
CA PRO A 412 29.38 14.57 12.59
C PRO A 412 30.13 14.74 11.26
N LEU A 413 29.47 14.48 10.13
CA LEU A 413 30.00 14.71 8.79
C LEU A 413 29.63 16.09 8.25
N ASP A 414 30.50 16.68 7.43
CA ASP A 414 30.18 17.91 6.70
C ASP A 414 29.33 17.64 5.44
N ASN A 415 28.81 18.71 4.82
CA ASN A 415 27.94 18.58 3.65
C ASN A 415 28.61 17.89 2.45
N GLU A 416 29.91 18.09 2.22
CA GLU A 416 30.61 17.48 1.10
C GLU A 416 30.88 16.00 1.36
N GLU A 417 31.23 15.64 2.60
CA GLU A 417 31.34 14.25 3.04
C GLU A 417 30.00 13.51 2.92
N ILE A 418 28.91 14.12 3.34
CA ILE A 418 27.56 13.53 3.23
C ILE A 418 27.17 13.36 1.76
N LYS A 419 27.41 14.36 0.90
CA LYS A 419 27.19 14.25 -0.55
C LYS A 419 27.98 13.08 -1.14
N ASN A 420 29.24 12.92 -0.74
CA ASN A 420 30.08 11.80 -1.17
C ASN A 420 29.52 10.45 -0.71
N VAL A 421 29.01 10.34 0.52
CA VAL A 421 28.32 9.13 1.01
C VAL A 421 27.10 8.81 0.14
N ILE A 422 26.26 9.82 -0.14
CA ILE A 422 25.05 9.66 -0.95
C ILE A 422 25.39 9.22 -2.38
N LEU A 423 26.33 9.90 -3.06
CA LEU A 423 26.69 9.61 -4.46
C LEU A 423 27.33 8.21 -4.65
N ASN A 424 27.98 7.67 -3.60
CA ASN A 424 28.63 6.36 -3.64
C ASN A 424 27.75 5.21 -3.12
N LEU A 425 26.46 5.46 -2.84
CA LEU A 425 25.52 4.40 -2.45
C LEU A 425 25.47 3.30 -3.51
N GLN A 426 25.70 2.06 -3.07
CA GLN A 426 25.64 0.89 -3.94
C GLN A 426 24.19 0.47 -4.22
N PHE A 427 23.86 0.12 -5.46
CA PHE A 427 22.55 -0.42 -5.80
C PHE A 427 22.46 -1.92 -5.44
N PHE A 428 21.35 -2.38 -4.88
CA PHE A 428 21.20 -3.77 -4.43
C PHE A 428 20.16 -4.57 -5.22
N GLY A 429 19.13 -3.90 -5.74
CA GLY A 429 18.02 -4.52 -6.44
C GLY A 429 17.14 -5.40 -5.55
N GLY A 430 16.13 -6.00 -6.17
CA GLY A 430 15.12 -6.80 -5.50
C GLY A 430 13.74 -6.16 -5.61
N THR A 431 12.83 -6.62 -4.76
CA THR A 431 11.49 -6.06 -4.65
C THR A 431 11.51 -4.73 -3.89
N THR A 432 10.35 -4.12 -3.67
CA THR A 432 10.21 -2.83 -2.98
C THR A 432 9.45 -3.04 -1.68
N TYR A 433 10.06 -2.78 -0.54
CA TYR A 433 9.50 -2.94 0.82
C TYR A 433 9.79 -1.65 1.56
N ALA A 434 8.95 -0.65 1.30
CA ALA A 434 9.21 0.71 1.74
C ALA A 434 8.94 0.91 3.22
N ASN A 435 8.02 0.15 3.84
CA ASN A 435 7.59 0.36 5.22
C ASN A 435 8.79 0.25 6.19
N GLU A 436 9.61 -0.79 6.04
CA GLU A 436 10.85 -0.97 6.84
C GLU A 436 11.86 0.18 6.62
N GLY A 437 11.85 0.83 5.44
CA GLY A 437 12.64 2.03 5.17
C GLY A 437 12.12 3.26 5.89
N LEU A 438 10.80 3.47 5.86
CA LEU A 438 10.12 4.58 6.51
C LEU A 438 10.24 4.50 8.05
N GLU A 439 10.07 3.31 8.64
CA GLU A 439 10.25 3.10 10.08
C GLU A 439 11.68 3.41 10.53
N LYS A 440 12.70 3.00 9.75
CA LYS A 440 14.09 3.36 10.06
C LYS A 440 14.35 4.86 9.92
N ALA A 441 13.71 5.51 8.96
CA ALA A 441 13.79 6.96 8.82
C ALA A 441 13.14 7.68 10.01
N SER A 442 11.98 7.20 10.47
CA SER A 442 11.32 7.66 11.69
C SER A 442 12.25 7.55 12.88
N ALA A 443 12.86 6.37 13.09
CA ALA A 443 13.81 6.14 14.17
C ALA A 443 15.03 7.08 14.12
N GLN A 444 15.47 7.51 12.93
CA GLN A 444 16.52 8.53 12.82
C GLN A 444 16.05 9.91 13.29
N LEU A 445 14.82 10.29 12.96
CA LEU A 445 14.24 11.57 13.37
C LEU A 445 13.93 11.62 14.88
N THR A 446 13.60 10.49 15.49
CA THR A 446 13.45 10.37 16.95
C THR A 446 14.76 10.65 17.69
N LEU A 447 15.91 10.29 17.08
CA LEU A 447 17.24 10.53 17.65
C LEU A 447 17.70 11.98 17.52
N ALA A 448 17.02 12.78 16.70
CA ALA A 448 17.38 14.16 16.48
C ALA A 448 17.00 15.02 17.70
N SER A 449 17.81 16.04 18.00
CA SER A 449 17.58 16.88 19.18
C SER A 449 16.24 17.62 19.10
N ASP A 450 15.34 17.39 20.06
CA ASP A 450 14.06 18.09 20.23
C ASP A 450 14.25 19.48 20.85
N SER A 451 15.11 20.31 20.25
CA SER A 451 14.96 21.75 20.49
C SER A 451 13.57 22.15 19.97
N ASN A 452 12.81 22.95 20.72
CA ASN A 452 11.44 23.40 20.36
C ASN A 452 11.34 24.16 19.01
N LYS A 453 12.44 24.24 18.24
CA LYS A 453 12.60 24.97 16.99
C LYS A 453 13.21 24.12 15.87
N SER A 454 13.39 22.81 16.04
CA SER A 454 13.93 21.96 14.98
C SER A 454 12.86 21.57 13.95
N ILE A 455 13.22 21.63 12.67
CA ILE A 455 12.38 21.20 11.54
C ILE A 455 12.80 19.78 11.15
N LYS A 456 11.89 18.82 11.27
CA LYS A 456 12.08 17.43 10.85
C LYS A 456 11.55 17.23 9.43
N MET A 457 12.36 16.67 8.54
CA MET A 457 11.99 16.36 7.15
C MET A 457 12.38 14.94 6.77
N ALA A 458 11.53 14.28 6.01
CA ALA A 458 11.84 13.00 5.39
C ALA A 458 11.61 13.11 3.88
N LEU A 459 12.64 12.84 3.07
CA LEU A 459 12.57 12.86 1.61
C LEU A 459 12.75 11.45 1.09
N VAL A 460 11.66 10.87 0.59
CA VAL A 460 11.58 9.48 0.16
C VAL A 460 11.60 9.41 -1.36
N PHE A 461 12.69 8.89 -1.92
CA PHE A 461 12.85 8.67 -3.36
C PHE A 461 12.42 7.26 -3.72
N THR A 462 11.39 7.11 -4.55
CA THR A 462 10.82 5.80 -4.96
C THR A 462 9.99 5.95 -6.25
N ASP A 463 9.47 4.87 -6.80
CA ASP A 463 8.41 4.86 -7.81
C ASP A 463 7.01 4.53 -7.23
N GLY A 464 6.94 4.28 -5.91
CA GLY A 464 5.70 4.06 -5.18
C GLY A 464 5.17 2.62 -5.24
N PHE A 465 5.96 1.63 -5.65
CA PHE A 465 5.47 0.26 -5.79
C PHE A 465 5.89 -0.67 -4.64
N SER A 466 5.71 -0.24 -3.39
CA SER A 466 5.99 -1.09 -2.23
C SER A 466 5.08 -2.31 -2.26
N GLN A 467 5.63 -3.51 -2.09
CA GLN A 467 4.86 -4.75 -2.07
C GLN A 467 3.96 -4.84 -0.84
N GLU A 468 4.26 -4.11 0.22
CA GLU A 468 3.56 -4.16 1.50
C GLU A 468 2.78 -2.86 1.75
N ASP A 469 1.85 -2.92 2.70
CA ASP A 469 1.25 -1.72 3.27
C ASP A 469 2.34 -0.83 3.88
N ILE A 470 2.29 0.44 3.53
CA ILE A 470 3.24 1.50 3.92
C ILE A 470 2.64 2.47 4.94
N SER A 471 1.39 2.26 5.33
CA SER A 471 0.63 3.18 6.18
C SER A 471 1.27 3.33 7.55
N LEU A 472 1.77 2.24 8.16
CA LEU A 472 2.39 2.28 9.50
C LEU A 472 3.69 3.10 9.52
N GLY A 473 4.57 2.88 8.54
CA GLY A 473 5.82 3.61 8.42
C GLY A 473 5.59 5.08 8.06
N SER A 474 4.59 5.36 7.21
CA SER A 474 4.18 6.74 6.93
C SER A 474 3.62 7.45 8.17
N GLN A 475 2.75 6.76 8.92
CA GLN A 475 2.19 7.28 10.17
C GLN A 475 3.29 7.54 11.20
N SER A 476 4.29 6.66 11.31
CA SER A 476 5.42 6.85 12.22
C SER A 476 6.18 8.14 11.92
N LEU A 477 6.48 8.43 10.65
CA LEU A 477 7.10 9.70 10.24
C LEU A 477 6.22 10.92 10.55
N GLN A 478 4.90 10.78 10.41
CA GLN A 478 3.95 11.83 10.75
C GLN A 478 3.89 12.09 12.27
N ASP A 479 3.93 11.03 13.08
CA ASP A 479 3.91 11.10 14.54
C ASP A 479 5.18 11.78 15.09
N GLU A 480 6.31 11.67 14.38
CA GLU A 480 7.53 12.44 14.65
C GLU A 480 7.41 13.95 14.32
N GLY A 481 6.28 14.39 13.76
CA GLY A 481 6.06 15.76 13.32
C GLY A 481 6.82 16.12 12.04
N ALA A 482 7.24 15.11 11.25
CA ALA A 482 8.05 15.34 10.07
C ALA A 482 7.24 15.88 8.88
N TYR A 483 7.85 16.78 8.10
CA TYR A 483 7.40 17.06 6.75
C TYR A 483 7.89 15.95 5.83
N VAL A 484 6.99 15.04 5.48
CA VAL A 484 7.29 13.92 4.58
C VAL A 484 7.02 14.30 3.14
N PHE A 485 8.05 14.17 2.31
CA PHE A 485 8.02 14.39 0.87
C PHE A 485 8.27 13.07 0.16
N SER A 486 7.42 12.73 -0.81
CA SER A 486 7.68 11.63 -1.72
C SER A 486 8.15 12.18 -3.07
N VAL A 487 9.24 11.62 -3.59
CA VAL A 487 9.91 12.06 -4.80
C VAL A 487 9.92 10.90 -5.79
N ALA A 488 9.02 10.98 -6.75
CA ALA A 488 8.83 9.98 -7.78
C ALA A 488 9.86 10.12 -8.91
N ILE A 489 10.57 9.04 -9.23
CA ILE A 489 11.56 9.02 -10.32
C ILE A 489 10.95 8.37 -11.56
N ASN A 490 10.61 9.19 -12.57
CA ASN A 490 9.84 8.78 -13.73
C ASN A 490 10.33 9.42 -15.04
N ASP A 491 10.93 8.61 -15.91
CA ASP A 491 11.18 8.94 -17.32
C ASP A 491 10.53 7.94 -18.30
N GLN A 492 10.24 6.70 -17.87
CA GLN A 492 9.75 5.62 -18.75
C GLN A 492 8.78 4.62 -18.11
N PHE A 493 8.57 4.68 -16.79
CA PHE A 493 7.77 3.70 -16.05
C PHE A 493 6.65 4.38 -15.27
N PRO A 494 5.46 3.77 -15.15
CA PRO A 494 4.39 4.31 -14.33
C PRO A 494 4.89 4.49 -12.89
N VAL A 495 4.20 5.34 -12.12
CA VAL A 495 4.42 5.50 -10.68
C VAL A 495 3.10 5.29 -9.96
N ASN A 496 3.12 4.75 -8.76
CA ASN A 496 1.92 4.59 -7.96
C ASN A 496 1.64 5.89 -7.18
N LYS A 497 0.79 6.74 -7.75
CA LYS A 497 0.45 8.04 -7.14
C LYS A 497 -0.20 7.90 -5.78
N GLU A 498 -0.97 6.83 -5.56
CA GLU A 498 -1.66 6.64 -4.29
C GLU A 498 -0.68 6.27 -3.18
N GLN A 499 0.23 5.33 -3.44
CA GLN A 499 1.29 5.05 -2.46
C GLN A 499 2.19 6.24 -2.21
N LEU A 500 2.58 6.99 -3.25
CA LEU A 500 3.35 8.22 -3.08
C LEU A 500 2.62 9.23 -2.19
N ARG A 501 1.29 9.31 -2.29
CA ARG A 501 0.44 10.15 -1.45
C ARG A 501 0.39 9.63 0.00
N ILE A 502 0.25 8.32 0.19
CA ILE A 502 0.32 7.69 1.52
C ILE A 502 1.67 7.97 2.17
N ILE A 503 2.80 7.77 1.46
CA ILE A 503 4.16 8.08 1.94
C ILE A 503 4.24 9.55 2.37
N ALA A 504 3.69 10.47 1.58
CA ALA A 504 3.66 11.90 1.88
C ALA A 504 2.63 12.29 2.96
N SER A 505 2.29 11.37 3.87
CA SER A 505 1.30 11.52 4.94
C SER A 505 -0.04 12.05 4.43
N GLU A 506 -0.57 11.39 3.38
CA GLU A 506 -1.82 11.72 2.69
C GLU A 506 -1.84 13.10 1.98
N ASN A 507 -0.72 13.83 1.98
CA ASN A 507 -0.64 15.19 1.47
C ASN A 507 -0.12 15.24 0.02
N ALA A 508 -1.04 15.37 -0.93
CA ALA A 508 -0.73 15.44 -2.36
C ALA A 508 0.20 16.61 -2.76
N SER A 509 0.25 17.70 -1.99
CA SER A 509 1.15 18.84 -2.27
C SER A 509 2.62 18.54 -1.97
N ARG A 510 2.90 17.44 -1.26
CA ARG A 510 4.25 16.97 -0.93
C ARG A 510 4.71 15.79 -1.81
N VAL A 511 3.93 15.47 -2.84
CA VAL A 511 4.28 14.47 -3.86
C VAL A 511 4.91 15.19 -5.06
N PHE A 512 6.19 14.95 -5.28
CA PHE A 512 6.96 15.55 -6.36
C PHE A 512 7.36 14.49 -7.38
N MET A 513 7.49 14.91 -8.63
CA MET A 513 8.13 14.12 -9.68
C MET A 513 9.51 14.71 -9.96
N ASP A 514 10.44 13.87 -10.40
CA ASP A 514 11.77 14.27 -10.85
C ASP A 514 11.82 15.36 -11.93
N LYS A 515 10.78 15.48 -12.77
CA LYS A 515 10.60 16.59 -13.73
C LYS A 515 10.22 17.92 -13.08
N ASN A 516 9.73 17.90 -11.83
CA ASN A 516 9.35 19.07 -11.04
C ASN A 516 10.37 19.32 -9.92
N TYR A 517 11.64 18.96 -10.15
CA TYR A 517 12.69 19.03 -9.14
C TYR A 517 12.93 20.46 -8.63
N ASP A 518 12.81 21.47 -9.49
CA ASP A 518 13.00 22.88 -9.09
C ASP A 518 11.93 23.33 -8.08
N ASP A 519 10.70 22.85 -8.23
CA ASP A 519 9.61 23.13 -7.27
C ASP A 519 9.85 22.45 -5.93
N LEU A 520 10.38 21.21 -5.94
CA LEU A 520 10.79 20.51 -4.72
C LEU A 520 11.89 21.32 -4.00
N THR A 521 12.93 21.71 -4.73
CA THR A 521 14.07 22.48 -4.21
C THR A 521 13.63 23.80 -3.60
N ARG A 522 12.72 24.53 -4.26
CA ARG A 522 12.14 25.76 -3.74
C ARG A 522 11.34 25.50 -2.46
N THR A 523 10.47 24.48 -2.46
CA THR A 523 9.62 24.14 -1.31
C THR A 523 10.45 23.75 -0.09
N VAL A 524 11.44 22.87 -0.27
CA VAL A 524 12.33 22.43 0.81
C VAL A 524 13.19 23.59 1.31
N GLY A 525 13.74 24.41 0.41
CA GLY A 525 14.54 25.57 0.79
C GLY A 525 13.74 26.67 1.50
N GLU A 526 12.47 26.87 1.15
CA GLU A 526 11.55 27.77 1.86
C GLU A 526 11.19 27.25 3.25
N LEU A 527 10.92 25.94 3.36
CA LEU A 527 10.63 25.31 4.65
C LEU A 527 11.84 25.38 5.59
N ALA A 528 13.05 25.17 5.07
CA ALA A 528 14.28 25.20 5.85
C ALA A 528 14.70 26.61 6.30
N LYS A 529 14.00 27.67 5.90
CA LYS A 529 14.52 29.04 5.97
C LYS A 529 14.36 29.77 7.29
N CYS A 530 13.49 29.37 8.24
CA CYS A 530 13.11 30.18 9.41
C CYS A 530 13.21 31.70 9.16
#